data_AF-A0A9D2QYI4-F1
#
_entry.id   AF-A0A9D2QYI4-F1
#
_cell.length_a   1.000
_cell.length_b   1.000
_cell.length_c   1.000
_cell.angle_alpha   90.00
_cell.angle_beta   90.00
_cell.angle_gamma   90.00
#
_symmetry.space_group_name_H-M   'P 1'
#
loop_
_entity.id
_entity.type
_entity.pdbx_description
1 polymer ?
#
loop_
_entity_poly.entity_id
_entity_poly.type
_entity_poly.pdbx_seq_one_letter_code
_entity_poly.pdbx_strand_id
1 'polypeptide(L)'
;MSLMWVSVSECNQSHIYHLTQMIKDDENLQIVLSYGAPDMDRGDFGLLKRKTEQVLSQLGVPLHLKGCQYLKTAVELCIQNMEELEGITKRLYPDVARIHHTAGETVEHAIRHAIGAAWQRGDEGVQKKLFGYSRMEGKRPTNLEFIYRLADYLQNEEGKYLS
;
A
#
# COMPACT_ATOMS: atom_id res chain seq x y z
N MET A 1 -16.55 5.15 -35.70
CA MET A 1 -16.79 6.03 -34.54
C MET A 1 -15.50 6.78 -34.24
N SER A 2 -15.56 8.11 -34.25
CA SER A 2 -14.41 8.97 -33.92
C SER A 2 -14.32 9.07 -32.39
N LEU A 3 -13.18 8.67 -31.80
CA LEU A 3 -12.95 8.71 -30.36
C LEU A 3 -12.06 9.90 -30.02
N MET A 4 -12.52 10.76 -29.10
CA MET A 4 -11.76 11.90 -28.60
C MET A 4 -11.50 11.71 -27.10
N TRP A 5 -10.22 11.62 -26.73
CA TRP A 5 -9.78 11.52 -25.34
C TRP A 5 -9.16 12.86 -24.92
N VAL A 6 -9.68 13.45 -23.85
CA VAL A 6 -9.17 14.72 -23.31
C VAL A 6 -9.15 14.64 -21.80
N SER A 7 -7.96 14.82 -21.19
CA SER A 7 -7.85 14.99 -19.75
C SER A 7 -8.43 16.33 -19.32
N VAL A 8 -9.10 16.37 -18.16
CA VAL A 8 -9.63 17.62 -17.58
C VAL A 8 -8.53 18.65 -17.36
N SER A 9 -7.31 18.21 -17.01
CA SER A 9 -6.16 19.11 -16.81
C SER A 9 -5.59 19.70 -18.10
N GLU A 10 -5.90 19.11 -19.25
CA GLU A 10 -5.37 19.49 -20.57
C GLU A 10 -6.49 20.00 -21.50
N CYS A 11 -7.71 20.15 -20.97
CA CYS A 11 -8.86 20.64 -21.72
C CYS A 11 -8.69 22.13 -22.05
N ASN A 12 -8.69 22.46 -23.34
CA ASN A 12 -8.56 23.83 -23.83
C ASN A 12 -9.75 24.19 -24.74
N GLN A 13 -9.80 25.45 -25.17
CA GLN A 13 -10.92 25.97 -25.97
C GLN A 13 -11.11 25.25 -27.32
N SER A 14 -10.04 24.71 -27.91
CA SER A 14 -10.12 23.91 -29.15
C SER A 14 -10.81 22.57 -28.90
N HIS A 15 -10.51 21.92 -27.76
CA HIS A 15 -11.15 20.67 -27.38
C HIS A 15 -12.67 20.83 -27.18
N ILE A 16 -13.09 21.92 -26.53
CA ILE A 16 -14.51 22.25 -26.34
C ILE A 16 -15.19 22.53 -27.69
N TYR A 17 -14.53 23.25 -28.59
CA TYR A 17 -15.06 23.55 -29.91
C TYR A 17 -15.27 22.28 -30.74
N HIS A 18 -14.29 21.37 -30.77
CA HIS A 18 -14.40 20.09 -31.47
C HIS A 18 -15.52 19.22 -30.91
N LEU A 19 -15.63 19.11 -29.58
CA LEU A 19 -16.74 18.39 -28.94
C LEU A 19 -18.10 18.99 -29.34
N THR A 20 -18.20 20.30 -29.43
CA THR A 20 -19.42 20.99 -29.85
C THR A 20 -19.80 20.66 -31.29
N GLN A 21 -18.83 20.52 -32.20
CA GLN A 21 -19.11 20.07 -33.57
C GLN A 21 -19.56 18.61 -33.59
N MET A 22 -18.90 17.73 -32.83
CA MET A 22 -19.28 16.32 -32.74
C MET A 22 -20.72 16.13 -32.23
N ILE A 23 -21.16 16.96 -31.26
CA ILE A 23 -22.55 16.94 -30.76
C ILE A 23 -23.56 17.38 -31.83
N LYS A 24 -23.18 18.30 -32.73
CA LYS A 24 -24.07 18.79 -33.79
C LYS A 24 -24.21 17.81 -34.95
N ASP A 25 -23.15 17.06 -35.24
CA ASP A 25 -23.08 16.23 -36.44
C ASP A 25 -23.58 14.79 -36.20
N ASP A 26 -23.62 14.31 -34.95
CA ASP A 26 -24.02 12.93 -34.62
C ASP A 26 -25.07 12.88 -33.50
N GLU A 27 -26.32 12.60 -33.88
CA GLU A 27 -27.45 12.44 -32.93
C GLU A 27 -27.30 11.20 -32.02
N ASN A 28 -26.45 10.24 -32.38
CA ASN A 28 -26.19 9.03 -31.60
C ASN A 28 -24.89 9.10 -30.79
N LEU A 29 -24.31 10.29 -30.63
CA LEU A 29 -23.08 10.48 -29.89
C LEU A 29 -23.22 10.06 -28.42
N GLN A 30 -22.42 9.06 -28.01
CA GLN A 30 -22.30 8.67 -26.61
C GLN A 30 -21.10 9.37 -25.98
N ILE A 31 -21.37 10.25 -25.01
CA ILE A 31 -20.34 10.90 -24.20
C ILE A 31 -20.13 10.07 -22.93
N VAL A 32 -18.94 9.50 -22.79
CA VAL A 32 -18.54 8.77 -21.58
C VAL A 32 -17.63 9.66 -20.75
N LEU A 33 -18.11 10.13 -19.61
CA LEU A 33 -17.32 10.88 -18.64
C LEU A 33 -16.70 9.91 -17.64
N SER A 34 -15.39 9.72 -17.70
CA SER A 34 -14.64 9.00 -16.67
C SER A 34 -13.90 9.99 -15.78
N TYR A 35 -14.19 9.97 -14.49
CA TYR A 35 -13.45 10.72 -13.48
C TYR A 35 -12.44 9.80 -12.81
N GLY A 36 -11.22 9.78 -13.35
CA GLY A 36 -10.12 8.98 -12.83
C GLY A 36 -9.11 8.66 -13.92
N ALA A 37 -7.82 8.74 -13.59
CA ALA A 37 -6.73 8.18 -14.39
C ALA A 37 -7.07 6.72 -14.80
N PRO A 38 -6.54 6.23 -15.94
CA PRO A 38 -6.74 4.84 -16.36
C PRO A 38 -6.43 3.93 -15.18
N ASP A 39 -7.45 3.14 -14.83
CA ASP A 39 -7.53 2.27 -13.67
C ASP A 39 -6.29 1.37 -13.57
N MET A 40 -5.40 1.69 -12.64
CA MET A 40 -4.67 0.68 -11.89
C MET A 40 -5.48 0.46 -10.59
N ASP A 41 -6.40 -0.50 -10.67
CA ASP A 41 -6.85 -1.35 -9.57
C ASP A 41 -7.24 -0.67 -8.23
N ARG A 42 -8.21 0.26 -8.27
CA ARG A 42 -8.75 0.86 -7.04
C ARG A 42 -9.51 -0.16 -6.16
N GLY A 43 -9.92 -1.29 -6.73
CA GLY A 43 -10.60 -2.39 -6.03
C GLY A 43 -9.65 -3.23 -5.16
N ASP A 44 -8.50 -3.61 -5.71
CA ASP A 44 -7.50 -4.40 -4.99
C ASP A 44 -6.82 -3.61 -3.87
N PHE A 45 -6.58 -2.31 -4.08
CA PHE A 45 -5.91 -1.49 -3.09
C PHE A 45 -6.67 -1.35 -1.76
N GLY A 46 -8.00 -1.17 -1.84
CA GLY A 46 -8.86 -1.13 -0.66
C GLY A 46 -8.93 -2.47 0.07
N LEU A 47 -8.84 -3.59 -0.67
CA LEU A 47 -8.81 -4.93 -0.12
C LEU A 47 -7.47 -5.21 0.58
N LEU A 48 -6.35 -4.89 -0.07
CA LEU A 48 -5.01 -5.05 0.48
C LEU A 48 -4.87 -4.31 1.82
N LYS A 49 -5.30 -3.05 1.88
CA LYS A 49 -5.24 -2.26 3.13
C LYS A 49 -6.03 -2.91 4.28
N ARG A 50 -7.20 -3.49 3.99
CA ARG A 50 -8.01 -4.23 4.97
C ARG A 50 -7.32 -5.53 5.40
N LYS A 51 -6.78 -6.31 4.46
CA LYS A 51 -6.01 -7.53 4.76
C LYS A 51 -4.79 -7.21 5.63
N THR A 52 -4.01 -6.20 5.28
CA THR A 52 -2.85 -5.75 6.08
C THR A 52 -3.27 -5.39 7.51
N GLU A 53 -4.35 -4.65 7.69
CA GLU A 53 -4.88 -4.30 9.00
C GLU A 53 -5.31 -5.52 9.83
N GLN A 54 -5.98 -6.49 9.20
CA GLN A 54 -6.37 -7.74 9.84
C GLN A 54 -5.15 -8.54 10.32
N VAL A 55 -4.14 -8.70 9.46
CA VAL A 55 -2.91 -9.44 9.81
C VAL A 55 -2.14 -8.71 10.93
N LEU A 56 -1.99 -7.39 10.84
CA LEU A 56 -1.35 -6.59 11.90
C LEU A 56 -2.09 -6.71 13.24
N SER A 57 -3.42 -6.72 13.22
CA SER A 57 -4.24 -6.94 14.42
C SER A 57 -4.02 -8.33 15.01
N GLN A 58 -3.94 -9.38 14.18
CA GLN A 58 -3.69 -10.75 14.63
C GLN A 58 -2.27 -10.92 15.22
N LEU A 59 -1.29 -10.18 14.69
CA LEU A 59 0.07 -10.12 15.25
C LEU A 59 0.14 -9.34 16.58
N GLY A 60 -0.96 -8.73 17.03
CA GLY A 60 -1.00 -7.94 18.25
C GLY A 60 -0.44 -6.52 18.11
N VAL A 61 -0.32 -6.00 16.88
CA VAL A 61 0.07 -4.60 16.64
C VAL A 61 -1.09 -3.68 17.05
N PRO A 62 -0.88 -2.74 17.99
CA PRO A 62 -1.97 -1.85 18.41
C PRO A 62 -2.37 -0.90 17.27
N LEU A 63 -3.62 -0.98 16.82
CA LEU A 63 -4.12 -0.28 15.62
C LEU A 63 -4.15 1.25 15.73
N HIS A 64 -4.24 1.79 16.95
CA HIS A 64 -4.27 3.23 17.20
C HIS A 64 -2.88 3.89 17.14
N LEU A 65 -1.80 3.10 17.11
CA LEU A 65 -0.44 3.65 17.06
C LEU A 65 -0.08 4.11 15.66
N LYS A 66 0.63 5.24 15.57
CA LYS A 66 1.20 5.75 14.32
C LYS A 66 2.06 4.71 13.60
N GLY A 67 2.80 3.89 14.35
CA GLY A 67 3.59 2.79 13.79
C GLY A 67 2.76 1.78 12.98
N CYS A 68 1.51 1.53 13.36
CA CYS A 68 0.61 0.68 12.58
C CYS A 68 0.23 1.35 11.25
N GLN A 69 -0.07 2.65 11.27
CA GLN A 69 -0.37 3.42 10.06
C GLN A 69 0.82 3.46 9.10
N TYR A 70 2.03 3.67 9.64
CA TYR A 70 3.26 3.67 8.86
C TYR A 70 3.58 2.29 8.29
N LEU A 71 3.34 1.20 9.05
CA LEU A 71 3.47 -0.17 8.53
C LEU A 71 2.53 -0.44 7.35
N LYS A 72 1.26 0.00 7.43
CA LYS A 72 0.31 -0.17 6.34
C LYS A 72 0.82 0.50 5.04
N THR A 73 1.28 1.75 5.14
CA THR A 73 1.84 2.49 3.99
C THR A 73 3.17 1.89 3.52
N ALA A 74 4.05 1.49 4.43
CA ALA A 74 5.33 0.87 4.06
C ALA A 74 5.12 -0.43 3.27
N VAL A 75 4.23 -1.30 3.74
CA VAL A 75 3.91 -2.57 3.07
C VAL A 75 3.28 -2.34 1.70
N GLU A 76 2.36 -1.38 1.59
CA GLU A 76 1.78 -0.97 0.31
C GLU A 76 2.86 -0.55 -0.69
N LEU A 77 3.77 0.34 -0.28
CA LEU A 77 4.85 0.81 -1.16
C LEU A 77 5.79 -0.35 -1.54
N CYS A 78 6.08 -1.27 -0.61
CA CYS A 78 6.90 -2.45 -0.90
C CYS A 78 6.23 -3.43 -1.86
N ILE A 79 4.91 -3.61 -1.78
CA ILE A 79 4.15 -4.47 -2.70
C ILE A 79 4.14 -3.87 -4.11
N GLN A 80 4.05 -2.54 -4.22
CA GLN A 80 4.14 -1.83 -5.50
C GLN A 80 5.55 -1.90 -6.09
N ASN A 81 6.58 -1.78 -5.25
CA ASN A 81 7.98 -1.86 -5.66
C ASN A 81 8.86 -2.47 -4.55
N MET A 82 9.24 -3.74 -4.71
CA MET A 82 10.07 -4.45 -3.72
C MET A 82 11.49 -3.87 -3.60
N GLU A 83 11.99 -3.16 -4.63
CA GLU A 83 13.31 -2.51 -4.60
C GLU A 83 13.42 -1.40 -3.53
N GLU A 84 12.29 -0.90 -3.02
CA GLU A 84 12.26 0.08 -1.94
C GLU A 84 12.86 -0.45 -0.63
N LEU A 85 12.77 -1.76 -0.40
CA LEU A 85 13.30 -2.41 0.81
C LEU A 85 14.82 -2.41 0.89
N GLU A 86 15.51 -2.51 -0.26
CA GLU A 86 16.98 -2.43 -0.31
C GLU A 86 17.51 -1.08 0.20
N GLY A 87 16.67 -0.04 0.13
CA GLY A 87 16.97 1.31 0.55
C GLY A 87 16.15 1.79 1.74
N ILE A 88 15.77 0.92 2.69
CA ILE A 88 14.76 1.25 3.72
C ILE A 88 14.96 2.60 4.43
N THR A 89 16.20 2.95 4.79
CA THR A 89 16.50 4.22 5.49
C THR A 89 16.59 5.43 4.56
N LYS A 90 16.87 5.22 3.28
CA LYS A 90 17.13 6.28 2.30
C LYS A 90 16.01 6.50 1.29
N ARG A 91 15.08 5.54 1.17
CA ARG A 91 13.95 5.57 0.24
C ARG A 91 12.63 5.35 0.97
N LEU A 92 12.38 4.12 1.44
CA LEU A 92 11.09 3.76 2.05
C LEU A 92 10.68 4.67 3.23
N TYR A 93 11.56 4.87 4.22
CA TYR A 93 11.23 5.74 5.36
C TYR A 93 11.00 7.20 4.95
N PRO A 94 11.86 7.85 4.13
CA PRO A 94 11.55 9.15 3.54
C PRO A 94 10.21 9.22 2.80
N ASP A 95 9.84 8.20 2.03
CA ASP A 95 8.57 8.20 1.28
C ASP A 95 7.34 8.08 2.18
N VAL A 96 7.38 7.16 3.14
CA VAL A 96 6.35 7.07 4.18
C VAL A 96 6.27 8.38 4.96
N ALA A 97 7.41 8.98 5.30
CA ALA A 97 7.46 10.24 6.02
C ALA A 97 6.82 11.40 5.24
N ARG A 98 7.04 11.45 3.93
CA ARG A 98 6.41 12.43 3.02
C ARG A 98 4.90 12.27 2.97
N ILE A 99 4.38 11.04 2.91
CA ILE A 99 2.94 10.75 2.90
C ILE A 99 2.28 11.16 4.24
N HIS A 100 2.97 10.92 5.36
CA HIS A 100 2.44 11.17 6.70
C HIS A 100 2.87 12.52 7.31
N HIS A 101 3.49 13.39 6.50
CA HIS A 101 4.00 14.70 6.93
C HIS A 101 4.85 14.64 8.21
N THR A 102 5.81 13.71 8.24
CA THR A 102 6.71 13.47 9.38
C THR A 102 8.16 13.32 8.92
N ALA A 103 9.06 12.84 9.78
CA ALA A 103 10.46 12.57 9.47
C ALA A 103 10.75 11.06 9.36
N GLY A 104 11.68 10.66 8.49
CA GLY A 104 12.04 9.25 8.29
C GLY A 104 12.49 8.54 9.57
N GLU A 105 13.20 9.25 10.46
CA GLU A 105 13.60 8.72 11.77
C GLU A 105 12.39 8.45 12.69
N THR A 106 11.36 9.30 12.63
CA THR A 106 10.11 9.09 13.37
C THR A 106 9.36 7.87 12.83
N VAL A 107 9.40 7.65 11.51
CA VAL A 107 8.83 6.45 10.88
C VAL A 107 9.54 5.20 11.38
N GLU A 108 10.87 5.14 11.30
CA GLU A 108 11.68 4.02 11.81
C GLU A 108 11.34 3.69 13.26
N HIS A 109 11.38 4.72 14.11
CA HIS A 109 11.16 4.58 15.53
C HIS A 109 9.75 4.05 15.80
N ALA A 110 8.72 4.70 15.26
CA ALA A 110 7.33 4.30 15.49
C ALA A 110 7.06 2.86 15.03
N ILE A 111 7.61 2.44 13.89
CA ILE A 111 7.52 1.06 13.40
C ILE A 111 8.21 0.10 14.36
N ARG A 112 9.46 0.38 14.75
CA ARG A 112 10.23 -0.44 15.70
C ARG A 112 9.52 -0.60 17.04
N HIS A 113 8.90 0.46 17.54
CA HIS A 113 8.11 0.43 18.77
C HIS A 113 6.85 -0.42 18.61
N ALA A 114 6.12 -0.29 17.50
CA ALA A 114 4.95 -1.09 17.21
C ALA A 114 5.27 -2.59 17.11
N ILE A 115 6.34 -2.95 16.39
CA ILE A 115 6.83 -4.34 16.28
C ILE A 115 7.27 -4.86 17.65
N GLY A 116 7.93 -4.03 18.46
CA GLY A 116 8.29 -4.39 19.84
C GLY A 116 7.10 -4.76 20.69
N ALA A 117 6.06 -3.93 20.68
CA ALA A 117 4.83 -4.19 21.43
C ALA A 117 4.11 -5.46 20.92
N ALA A 118 4.01 -5.62 19.61
CA ALA A 118 3.38 -6.77 18.96
C ALA A 118 4.12 -8.08 19.28
N TRP A 119 5.45 -8.09 19.21
CA TRP A 119 6.25 -9.29 19.50
C TRP A 119 6.08 -9.79 20.94
N GLN A 120 5.92 -8.86 21.88
CA GLN A 120 5.73 -9.21 23.30
C GLN A 120 4.31 -9.68 23.62
N ARG A 121 3.29 -9.26 22.87
CA ARG A 121 1.86 -9.49 23.21
C ARG A 121 1.13 -10.40 22.22
N GLY A 122 1.65 -10.56 21.02
CA GLY A 122 1.03 -11.31 19.92
C GLY A 122 1.04 -12.82 20.16
N ASP A 123 0.15 -13.49 19.44
CA ASP A 123 0.04 -14.96 19.44
C ASP A 123 1.27 -15.59 18.76
N GLU A 124 1.92 -16.51 19.46
CA GLU A 124 3.11 -17.22 18.99
C GLU A 124 2.85 -18.07 17.73
N GLY A 125 1.64 -18.62 17.58
CA GLY A 125 1.24 -19.36 16.39
C GLY A 125 1.16 -18.47 15.15
N VAL A 126 0.65 -17.24 15.32
CA VAL A 126 0.60 -16.24 14.23
C VAL A 126 2.01 -15.76 13.89
N GLN A 127 2.86 -15.53 14.89
CA GLN A 127 4.27 -15.18 14.69
C GLN A 127 4.98 -16.27 13.88
N LYS A 128 4.85 -17.53 14.28
CA LYS A 128 5.48 -18.67 13.59
C LYS A 128 4.98 -18.83 12.16
N LYS A 129 3.69 -18.61 11.93
CA LYS A 129 3.11 -18.65 10.57
C LYS A 129 3.72 -17.59 9.65
N LEU A 130 3.98 -16.39 10.17
CA LEU A 130 4.46 -15.27 9.36
C LEU A 130 6.00 -15.22 9.22
N PHE A 131 6.72 -15.54 10.29
CA PHE A 131 8.17 -15.40 10.37
C PHE A 131 8.93 -16.72 10.31
N GLY A 132 8.25 -17.86 10.49
CA GLY A 132 8.88 -19.19 10.67
C GLY A 132 9.39 -19.45 12.10
N TYR A 133 9.34 -18.44 12.97
CA TYR A 133 9.75 -18.52 14.37
C TYR A 133 8.86 -17.62 15.25
N SER A 134 8.85 -17.90 16.54
CA SER A 134 8.10 -17.14 17.55
C SER A 134 9.03 -16.43 18.55
N ARG A 135 8.46 -15.62 19.44
CA ARG A 135 9.20 -14.97 20.54
C ARG A 135 9.92 -15.94 21.48
N MET A 136 9.49 -17.20 21.56
CA MET A 136 10.11 -18.23 22.40
C MET A 136 11.31 -18.88 21.70
N GLU A 137 11.29 -18.92 20.37
CA GLU A 137 12.31 -19.60 19.54
C GLU A 137 13.38 -18.63 19.04
N GLY A 138 13.06 -17.34 18.89
CA GLY A 138 13.90 -16.38 18.21
C GLY A 138 13.84 -14.95 18.74
N LYS A 139 14.65 -14.09 18.13
CA LYS A 139 14.71 -12.65 18.45
C LYS A 139 13.58 -11.92 17.74
N ARG A 140 13.13 -10.79 18.32
CA ARG A 140 12.22 -9.85 17.65
C ARG A 140 12.70 -9.52 16.23
N PRO A 141 11.84 -9.62 15.20
CA PRO A 141 12.20 -9.29 13.83
C PRO A 141 12.65 -7.83 13.70
N THR A 142 13.53 -7.57 12.74
CA THR A 142 13.90 -6.19 12.37
C THR A 142 12.76 -5.51 11.62
N ASN A 143 12.74 -4.17 11.55
CA ASN A 143 11.72 -3.45 10.79
C ASN A 143 11.70 -3.90 9.31
N LEU A 144 12.89 -4.08 8.71
CA LEU A 144 13.05 -4.54 7.34
C LEU A 144 12.44 -5.92 7.14
N GLU A 145 12.85 -6.87 7.97
CA GLU A 145 12.34 -8.25 7.93
C GLU A 145 10.82 -8.30 8.15
N PHE A 146 10.30 -7.49 9.07
CA PHE A 146 8.87 -7.43 9.35
C PHE A 146 8.08 -6.96 8.13
N ILE A 147 8.49 -5.86 7.52
CA ILE A 147 7.81 -5.30 6.34
C ILE A 147 7.90 -6.28 5.18
N TYR A 148 9.08 -6.88 4.94
CA TYR A 148 9.29 -7.87 3.89
C TYR A 148 8.38 -9.09 4.05
N ARG A 149 8.41 -9.74 5.23
CA ARG A 149 7.61 -10.94 5.50
C ARG A 149 6.11 -10.67 5.44
N LEU A 150 5.69 -9.49 5.90
CA LEU A 150 4.29 -9.10 5.83
C LEU A 150 3.86 -8.83 4.37
N ALA A 151 4.68 -8.15 3.57
CA ALA A 151 4.41 -7.92 2.16
C ALA A 151 4.33 -9.24 1.37
N ASP A 152 5.29 -10.13 1.58
CA ASP A 152 5.33 -11.47 0.96
C ASP A 152 4.10 -12.32 1.32
N TYR A 153 3.71 -12.32 2.59
CA TYR A 153 2.51 -13.03 3.06
C TYR A 153 1.22 -12.50 2.41
N LEU A 154 1.12 -11.20 2.21
CA LEU A 154 -0.05 -10.56 1.59
C LEU A 154 -0.11 -10.78 0.07
N GLN A 155 1.03 -10.89 -0.60
CA GLN A 155 1.09 -11.16 -2.04
C GLN A 155 0.79 -12.63 -2.37
N ASN A 156 1.23 -13.57 -1.53
CA ASN A 156 1.23 -14.97 -1.92
C ASN A 156 -0.01 -15.77 -1.51
N GLU A 157 -0.86 -15.29 -0.59
CA GLU A 157 -2.12 -15.89 -0.04
C GLU A 157 -2.26 -17.41 0.17
N GLU A 158 -1.23 -18.20 -0.10
CA GLU A 158 -1.03 -19.58 0.34
C GLU A 158 0.39 -19.62 0.88
N GLY A 159 0.55 -20.11 2.12
CA GLY A 159 1.84 -20.28 2.78
C GLY A 159 2.72 -21.32 2.07
N LYS A 160 3.18 -21.03 0.85
CA LYS A 160 4.36 -21.66 0.26
C LYS A 160 5.56 -20.90 0.81
N TYR A 161 6.58 -21.67 1.20
CA TYR A 161 7.81 -21.24 1.87
C TYR A 161 7.76 -21.15 3.41
N LEU A 162 7.23 -22.21 4.02
CA LEU A 162 7.91 -22.87 5.14
C LEU A 162 7.92 -24.40 4.90
N SER A 163 8.63 -24.83 3.84
CA SER A 163 9.11 -26.20 3.65
C SER A 163 10.63 -26.18 3.55
#